data_AF-A0A3D1XS62-F1
#
_entry.id   AF-A0A3D1XS62-F1
#
_cell.length_a   1.000
_cell.length_b   1.000
_cell.length_c   1.000
_cell.angle_alpha   90.00
_cell.angle_beta   90.00
_cell.angle_gamma   90.00
#
_symmetry.space_group_name_H-M   'P 1'
#
loop_
_entity.id
_entity.type
_entity.pdbx_description
1 polymer ?
#
loop_
_entity_poly.entity_id
_entity_poly.type
_entity_poly.pdbx_seq_one_letter_code
_entity_poly.pdbx_strand_id
1 'polypeptide(L)'
;MPTYARTKFIFIALAVLAVYSYGWKVTEINLGELFRDFHLVKPLAKELAHPDLFTRKKQSQTTEAEFFLTTGSPGNKTAGNSDKKSELVLSQSSGQIGDRLTIAGLRLKQNSKGTLFWVNEIEQEFPLGNFTTDATGNFQKDVTVPPSARGNRQTVKAVVTWPEGPLQASETLLLTIDKMVETLFLALMATTFAILIAIPLSLLASRNLMTGNFLGTLIYYSVRTTLNLLRSIEPLVMAILFVIWVGIGPFAGVLALGVHSIGALVKLFSEQIESIDTGPVEAITAVGANPIQVVVFGVLPQVILPFLALSFYRWDINVRMSTIIGFVGGGGIGFLLQQWINLLQYNEAGTALLAIAIVVITLDTLSAKIRAHISA
;
A
#
# COMPACT_ATOMS: atom_id res chain seq x y z
N MET A 1 21.13 -33.21 46.33
CA MET A 1 20.91 -31.85 45.81
C MET A 1 19.93 -31.14 46.74
N PRO A 2 20.27 -29.96 47.29
CA PRO A 2 19.63 -29.46 48.49
C PRO A 2 18.23 -28.92 48.18
N THR A 3 17.26 -29.28 49.02
CA THR A 3 15.83 -28.93 48.97
C THR A 3 15.55 -27.44 48.77
N TYR A 4 16.46 -26.57 49.20
CA TYR A 4 16.40 -25.11 49.02
C TYR A 4 16.37 -24.65 47.55
N ALA A 5 17.08 -25.34 46.65
CA ALA A 5 17.08 -25.02 45.22
C ALA A 5 15.74 -25.37 44.56
N ARG A 6 15.07 -26.44 45.03
CA ARG A 6 13.73 -26.84 44.57
C ARG A 6 12.66 -25.82 44.98
N THR A 7 12.70 -25.31 46.22
CA THR A 7 11.70 -24.35 46.70
C THR A 7 11.78 -23.00 45.99
N LYS A 8 13.00 -22.50 45.73
CA LYS A 8 13.18 -21.27 44.92
C LYS A 8 12.67 -21.44 43.49
N PHE A 9 12.93 -22.60 42.88
CA PHE A 9 12.44 -22.89 41.53
C PHE A 9 10.91 -22.89 41.47
N ILE A 10 10.24 -23.51 42.45
CA ILE A 10 8.77 -23.53 42.53
C ILE A 10 8.20 -22.12 42.70
N PHE A 11 8.81 -21.28 43.55
CA PHE A 11 8.35 -19.91 43.76
C PHE A 11 8.52 -19.05 42.50
N ILE A 12 9.64 -19.18 41.80
CA ILE A 12 9.87 -18.50 40.52
C ILE A 12 8.88 -18.98 39.47
N ALA A 13 8.64 -20.29 39.37
CA ALA A 13 7.68 -20.86 38.42
C ALA A 13 6.25 -20.36 38.68
N LEU A 14 5.83 -20.28 39.94
CA LEU A 14 4.54 -19.73 40.33
C LEU A 14 4.44 -18.22 40.04
N ALA A 15 5.50 -17.45 40.30
CA ALA A 15 5.54 -16.03 39.96
C ALA A 15 5.45 -15.80 38.44
N VAL A 16 6.17 -16.60 37.64
CA VAL A 16 6.07 -16.58 36.17
C VAL A 16 4.66 -16.96 35.73
N LEU A 17 4.08 -18.05 36.26
CA LEU A 17 2.70 -18.43 35.97
C LEU A 17 1.70 -17.34 36.34
N ALA A 18 1.89 -16.66 37.48
CA ALA A 18 1.04 -15.53 37.88
C ALA A 18 1.14 -14.38 36.86
N VAL A 19 2.36 -14.00 36.44
CA VAL A 19 2.57 -12.97 35.42
C VAL A 19 1.96 -13.38 34.08
N TYR A 20 2.12 -14.63 33.63
CA TYR A 20 1.52 -15.11 32.39
C TYR A 20 -0.01 -15.22 32.48
N SER A 21 -0.56 -15.62 33.62
CA SER A 21 -2.00 -15.67 33.84
C SER A 21 -2.62 -14.27 33.88
N TYR A 22 -1.93 -13.33 34.53
CA TYR A 22 -2.32 -11.92 34.53
C TYR A 22 -2.21 -11.35 33.11
N GLY A 23 -1.12 -11.65 32.40
CA GLY A 23 -0.94 -11.33 30.99
C GLY A 23 -2.11 -11.85 30.15
N TRP A 24 -2.46 -13.13 30.27
CA TRP A 24 -3.57 -13.76 29.55
C TRP A 24 -4.90 -13.05 29.79
N LYS A 25 -5.15 -12.63 31.04
CA LYS A 25 -6.35 -11.89 31.41
C LYS A 25 -6.35 -10.47 30.86
N VAL A 26 -5.23 -9.76 30.96
CA VAL A 26 -5.07 -8.37 30.47
C VAL A 26 -5.14 -8.31 28.94
N THR A 27 -4.65 -9.32 28.25
CA THR A 27 -4.72 -9.43 26.79
C THR A 27 -6.00 -10.10 26.30
N GLU A 28 -6.92 -10.44 27.22
CA GLU A 28 -8.25 -11.02 26.91
C GLU A 28 -8.20 -12.19 25.91
N ILE A 29 -7.22 -13.09 26.04
CA ILE A 29 -7.01 -14.14 25.02
C ILE A 29 -8.18 -15.12 25.05
N ASN A 30 -8.99 -15.09 23.99
CA ASN A 30 -10.11 -15.98 23.77
C ASN A 30 -9.88 -16.87 22.53
N LEU A 31 -9.41 -18.10 22.76
CA LEU A 31 -9.19 -19.07 21.68
C LEU A 31 -10.49 -19.50 20.98
N GLY A 32 -11.64 -19.37 21.63
CA GLY A 32 -12.93 -19.76 21.04
C GLY A 32 -13.38 -18.83 19.92
N GLU A 33 -13.16 -17.52 20.06
CA GLU A 33 -13.50 -16.52 19.04
C GLU A 33 -12.68 -16.67 17.77
N LEU A 34 -11.40 -17.04 17.90
CA LEU A 34 -10.50 -17.29 16.77
C LEU A 34 -11.09 -18.30 15.77
N PHE A 35 -11.70 -19.38 16.27
CA PHE A 35 -12.30 -20.41 15.41
C PHE A 35 -13.74 -20.09 15.01
N ARG A 36 -14.51 -19.44 15.89
CA ARG A 36 -15.91 -19.08 15.61
C ARG A 36 -16.02 -18.05 14.50
N ASP A 37 -15.19 -17.01 14.53
CA ASP A 37 -15.33 -15.84 13.67
C ASP A 37 -14.48 -15.96 12.37
N PHE A 38 -13.80 -17.10 12.17
CA PHE A 38 -13.00 -17.40 10.97
C PHE A 38 -13.81 -17.30 9.66
N HIS A 39 -15.12 -17.54 9.72
CA HIS A 39 -16.00 -17.42 8.56
C HIS A 39 -16.09 -15.99 8.02
N LEU A 40 -15.86 -14.97 8.85
CA LEU A 40 -15.84 -13.55 8.46
C LEU A 40 -14.55 -13.19 7.69
N VAL A 41 -13.44 -13.86 8.00
CA VAL A 41 -12.13 -13.62 7.36
C VAL A 41 -12.03 -14.30 6.01
N LYS A 42 -12.66 -15.47 5.84
CA LYS A 42 -12.59 -16.27 4.62
C LYS A 42 -12.91 -15.50 3.32
N PRO A 43 -13.99 -14.68 3.22
CA PRO A 43 -14.25 -13.90 2.01
C PRO A 43 -13.17 -12.83 1.76
N LEU A 44 -12.73 -12.13 2.80
CA LEU A 44 -11.69 -11.09 2.71
C LEU A 44 -10.35 -11.67 2.23
N ALA A 45 -9.95 -12.80 2.82
CA ALA A 45 -8.73 -13.50 2.43
C ALA A 45 -8.80 -14.04 0.98
N LYS A 46 -9.99 -14.45 0.53
CA LYS A 46 -10.21 -14.88 -0.84
C LYS A 46 -10.07 -13.72 -1.83
N GLU A 47 -10.61 -12.55 -1.51
CA GLU A 47 -10.47 -11.33 -2.33
C GLU A 47 -9.00 -10.88 -2.39
N LEU A 48 -8.30 -10.88 -1.25
CA LEU A 48 -6.86 -10.58 -1.20
C LEU A 48 -6.01 -11.53 -2.07
N ALA A 49 -6.45 -12.78 -2.23
CA ALA A 49 -5.80 -13.79 -3.06
C ALA A 49 -6.16 -13.71 -4.56
N HIS A 50 -7.09 -12.84 -4.94
CA HIS A 50 -7.48 -12.60 -6.33
C HIS A 50 -7.13 -11.17 -6.75
N PRO A 51 -5.83 -10.88 -6.97
CA PRO A 51 -5.37 -9.55 -7.32
C PRO A 51 -5.98 -9.07 -8.65
N ASP A 52 -6.42 -7.82 -8.68
CA ASP A 52 -6.87 -7.15 -9.89
C ASP A 52 -5.69 -6.76 -10.78
N LEU A 53 -5.20 -7.71 -11.58
CA LEU A 53 -4.04 -7.53 -12.48
C LEU A 53 -4.44 -7.16 -13.91
N PHE A 54 -5.54 -7.72 -14.40
CA PHE A 54 -5.97 -7.59 -15.78
C PHE A 54 -7.47 -7.33 -15.85
N THR A 55 -7.85 -6.29 -16.57
CA THR A 55 -9.24 -5.96 -16.85
C THR A 55 -9.50 -5.94 -18.35
N ARG A 56 -10.78 -6.07 -18.72
CA ARG A 56 -11.24 -5.80 -20.09
C ARG A 56 -12.01 -4.50 -20.07
N LYS A 57 -11.77 -3.63 -21.05
CA LYS A 57 -12.48 -2.36 -21.18
C LYS A 57 -13.97 -2.66 -21.31
N LYS A 58 -14.76 -2.18 -20.36
CA LYS A 58 -16.22 -2.34 -20.40
C LYS A 58 -16.77 -1.31 -21.35
N GLN A 59 -17.42 -1.75 -22.43
CA GLN A 59 -18.26 -0.86 -23.23
C GLN A 59 -19.69 -0.95 -22.72
N SER A 60 -20.36 0.19 -22.70
CA SER A 60 -21.78 0.29 -22.37
C SER A 60 -22.56 0.81 -23.55
N GLN A 61 -23.66 0.14 -23.87
CA GLN A 61 -24.70 0.67 -24.74
C GLN A 61 -25.88 1.10 -23.88
N THR A 62 -26.21 2.37 -23.97
CA THR A 62 -27.37 2.95 -23.32
C THR A 62 -28.47 3.12 -24.37
N THR A 63 -29.68 2.72 -24.04
CA THR A 63 -30.87 2.97 -24.87
C THR A 63 -31.99 3.45 -23.98
N GLU A 64 -32.71 4.47 -24.44
CA GLU A 64 -33.67 5.21 -23.64
C GLU A 64 -35.03 5.26 -24.35
N ALA A 65 -36.10 5.24 -23.57
CA ALA A 65 -37.45 5.53 -24.03
C ALA A 65 -38.19 6.43 -23.04
N GLU A 66 -38.93 7.40 -23.58
CA GLU A 66 -39.68 8.36 -22.79
C GLU A 66 -41.02 7.76 -22.33
N PHE A 67 -41.38 8.05 -21.08
CA PHE A 67 -42.64 7.70 -20.46
C PHE A 67 -43.25 8.92 -19.76
N PHE A 68 -44.52 9.20 -19.99
CA PHE A 68 -45.20 10.37 -19.43
C PHE A 68 -46.19 9.96 -18.32
N LEU A 69 -46.09 10.57 -17.15
CA LEU A 69 -47.14 10.42 -16.13
C LEU A 69 -48.36 11.22 -16.58
N THR A 70 -49.56 10.63 -16.46
CA THR A 70 -50.79 11.18 -17.05
C THR A 70 -51.21 12.51 -16.41
N THR A 71 -50.67 13.62 -16.93
CA THR A 71 -51.26 14.97 -16.92
C THR A 71 -50.82 15.72 -18.18
N GLY A 72 -51.59 15.57 -19.26
CA GLY A 72 -51.41 16.34 -20.51
C GLY A 72 -51.49 15.46 -21.75
N SER A 73 -52.39 15.84 -22.66
CA SER A 73 -52.75 15.18 -23.93
C SER A 73 -51.56 14.58 -24.70
N PRO A 74 -51.73 13.43 -25.39
CA PRO A 74 -50.68 12.82 -26.20
C PRO A 74 -50.37 13.74 -27.39
N GLY A 75 -49.32 14.53 -27.26
CA GLY A 75 -48.67 15.16 -28.40
C GLY A 75 -48.12 14.05 -29.28
N ASN A 76 -48.80 13.79 -30.39
CA ASN A 76 -48.40 12.86 -31.43
C ASN A 76 -46.99 13.22 -31.92
N LYS A 77 -45.96 12.64 -31.32
CA LYS A 77 -44.61 12.57 -31.89
C LYS A 77 -44.46 11.19 -32.50
N THR A 78 -44.85 11.14 -33.76
CA THR A 78 -44.46 10.14 -34.74
C THR A 78 -42.97 9.84 -34.63
N ALA A 79 -42.67 8.54 -34.60
CA ALA A 79 -41.45 7.88 -35.09
C ALA A 79 -40.36 8.85 -35.58
N GLY A 80 -39.44 9.19 -34.68
CA GLY A 80 -38.19 9.85 -35.04
C GLY A 80 -37.29 8.87 -35.78
N ASN A 81 -37.33 8.97 -37.11
CA ASN A 81 -36.28 8.64 -38.08
C ASN A 81 -35.41 7.40 -37.82
N SER A 82 -35.62 6.38 -38.66
CA SER A 82 -34.78 5.20 -38.83
C SER A 82 -33.33 5.58 -39.14
N ASP A 83 -32.51 5.69 -38.10
CA ASP A 83 -31.09 5.46 -38.17
C ASP A 83 -30.78 4.23 -37.31
N LYS A 84 -29.92 3.33 -37.81
CA LYS A 84 -29.56 2.03 -37.24
C LYS A 84 -28.99 2.13 -35.80
N LYS A 85 -29.82 2.44 -34.81
CA LYS A 85 -29.49 2.49 -33.39
C LYS A 85 -30.44 1.57 -32.62
N SER A 86 -29.96 1.02 -31.52
CA SER A 86 -30.75 0.21 -30.61
C SER A 86 -31.97 0.99 -30.11
N GLU A 87 -33.09 0.31 -29.96
CA GLU A 87 -34.37 0.94 -29.65
C GLU A 87 -35.00 0.28 -28.43
N LEU A 88 -35.58 1.09 -27.55
CA LEU A 88 -36.41 0.61 -26.45
C LEU A 88 -37.87 0.87 -26.81
N VAL A 89 -38.70 -0.17 -26.76
CA VAL A 89 -40.12 -0.11 -27.01
C VAL A 89 -40.86 -0.35 -25.70
N LEU A 90 -41.74 0.58 -25.35
CA LEU A 90 -42.61 0.50 -24.19
C LEU A 90 -44.01 0.09 -24.65
N SER A 91 -44.67 -0.82 -23.90
CA SER A 91 -46.06 -1.20 -24.21
C SER A 91 -47.04 -0.02 -24.12
N GLN A 92 -46.70 0.98 -23.32
CA GLN A 92 -47.44 2.23 -23.17
C GLN A 92 -46.47 3.38 -22.91
N SER A 93 -46.66 4.51 -23.58
CA SER A 93 -45.84 5.73 -23.44
C SER A 93 -46.37 6.68 -22.36
N SER A 94 -47.50 6.34 -21.73
CA SER A 94 -48.06 7.08 -20.60
C SER A 94 -48.84 6.17 -19.65
N GLY A 95 -48.93 6.52 -18.37
CA GLY A 95 -49.67 5.74 -17.37
C GLY A 95 -49.64 6.36 -15.97
N GLN A 96 -50.04 5.57 -14.97
CA GLN A 96 -50.01 5.92 -13.55
C GLN A 96 -49.02 5.07 -12.77
N ILE A 97 -48.66 5.54 -11.56
CA ILE A 97 -47.86 4.78 -10.62
C ILE A 97 -48.57 3.47 -10.29
N GLY A 98 -47.86 2.34 -10.37
CA GLY A 98 -48.43 1.01 -10.13
C GLY A 98 -48.92 0.28 -11.40
N ASP A 99 -48.95 0.94 -12.56
CA ASP A 99 -49.30 0.26 -13.82
C ASP A 99 -48.20 -0.73 -14.23
N ARG A 100 -48.62 -1.83 -14.87
CA ARG A 100 -47.70 -2.79 -15.48
C ARG A 100 -47.24 -2.29 -16.84
N LEU A 101 -45.93 -2.21 -17.04
CA LEU A 101 -45.26 -1.76 -18.24
C LEU A 101 -44.38 -2.90 -18.76
N THR A 102 -44.64 -3.35 -19.98
CA THR A 102 -43.76 -4.29 -20.67
C THR A 102 -42.72 -3.49 -21.44
N ILE A 103 -41.45 -3.70 -21.10
CA ILE A 103 -40.30 -3.05 -21.73
C ILE A 103 -39.65 -4.07 -22.65
N ALA A 104 -39.57 -3.75 -23.94
CA ALA A 104 -38.87 -4.56 -24.94
C ALA A 104 -37.67 -3.78 -25.48
N GLY A 105 -36.47 -4.31 -25.30
CA GLY A 105 -35.28 -3.77 -25.95
C GLY A 105 -35.01 -4.51 -27.25
N LEU A 106 -34.74 -3.76 -28.33
CA LEU A 106 -34.42 -4.32 -29.65
C LEU A 106 -33.00 -3.95 -30.07
N ARG A 107 -32.30 -4.91 -30.69
CA ARG A 107 -30.96 -4.72 -31.29
C ARG A 107 -29.89 -4.24 -30.30
N LEU A 108 -29.95 -4.69 -29.06
CA LEU A 108 -28.90 -4.50 -28.07
C LEU A 108 -27.77 -5.53 -28.28
N LYS A 109 -26.63 -5.35 -27.61
CA LYS A 109 -25.55 -6.33 -27.67
C LYS A 109 -26.04 -7.72 -27.26
N GLN A 110 -25.80 -8.73 -28.11
CA GLN A 110 -26.23 -10.12 -27.92
C GLN A 110 -25.58 -10.77 -26.69
N ASN A 111 -26.31 -11.71 -26.05
CA ASN A 111 -25.83 -12.52 -24.92
C ASN A 111 -25.15 -11.71 -23.80
N SER A 112 -25.63 -10.50 -23.55
CA SER A 112 -25.03 -9.56 -22.63
C SER A 112 -25.98 -9.27 -21.47
N LYS A 113 -25.40 -9.06 -20.29
CA LYS A 113 -26.16 -8.65 -19.10
C LYS A 113 -26.35 -7.15 -19.13
N GLY A 114 -27.57 -6.70 -18.84
CA GLY A 114 -27.90 -5.30 -18.70
C GLY A 114 -28.73 -5.02 -17.46
N THR A 115 -28.84 -3.75 -17.12
CA THR A 115 -29.66 -3.25 -16.01
C THR A 115 -30.62 -2.20 -16.55
N LEU A 116 -31.87 -2.30 -16.13
CA LEU A 116 -32.89 -1.28 -16.39
C LEU A 116 -32.89 -0.27 -15.26
N PHE A 117 -32.99 1.00 -15.64
CA PHE A 117 -33.13 2.13 -14.75
C PHE A 117 -34.37 2.92 -15.12
N TRP A 118 -35.07 3.39 -14.11
CA TRP A 118 -36.09 4.42 -14.21
C TRP A 118 -35.43 5.75 -13.88
N VAL A 119 -35.49 6.69 -14.79
CA VAL A 119 -34.91 8.02 -14.63
C VAL A 119 -36.05 9.02 -14.53
N ASN A 120 -36.08 9.80 -13.46
CA ASN A 120 -37.09 10.84 -13.28
C ASN A 120 -36.67 12.16 -13.94
N GLU A 121 -37.51 13.19 -13.82
CA GLU A 121 -37.28 14.50 -14.44
C GLU A 121 -36.03 15.23 -13.91
N ILE A 122 -35.55 14.86 -12.71
CA ILE A 122 -34.31 15.38 -12.11
C ILE A 122 -33.08 14.50 -12.39
N GLU A 123 -33.15 13.63 -13.40
CA GLU A 123 -32.08 12.72 -13.83
C GLU A 123 -31.61 11.70 -12.77
N GLN A 124 -32.43 11.46 -11.73
CA GLN A 124 -32.13 10.46 -10.71
C GLN A 124 -32.50 9.05 -11.22
N GLU A 125 -31.54 8.14 -11.21
CA GLU A 125 -31.70 6.76 -11.67
C GLU A 125 -32.15 5.81 -10.55
N PHE A 126 -33.20 5.03 -10.80
CA PHE A 126 -33.71 3.98 -9.90
C PHE A 126 -33.65 2.62 -10.60
N PRO A 127 -32.94 1.62 -10.06
CA PRO A 127 -32.82 0.32 -10.72
C PRO A 127 -34.17 -0.43 -10.74
N LEU A 128 -34.63 -0.80 -11.93
CA LEU A 128 -35.81 -1.65 -12.16
C LEU A 128 -35.46 -3.14 -12.27
N GLY A 129 -34.16 -3.46 -12.29
CA GLY A 129 -33.61 -4.80 -12.23
C GLY A 129 -32.84 -5.23 -13.47
N ASN A 130 -32.25 -6.43 -13.40
CA ASN A 130 -31.33 -6.93 -14.42
C ASN A 130 -32.06 -7.70 -15.53
N PHE A 131 -31.52 -7.68 -16.75
CA PHE A 131 -31.99 -8.48 -17.88
C PHE A 131 -30.81 -9.09 -18.65
N THR A 132 -31.10 -10.09 -19.46
CA THR A 132 -30.15 -10.72 -20.39
C THR A 132 -30.71 -10.62 -21.79
N THR A 133 -29.88 -10.16 -22.73
CA THR A 133 -30.26 -10.14 -24.15
C THR A 133 -30.10 -11.53 -24.76
N ASP A 134 -31.00 -11.88 -25.67
CA ASP A 134 -30.95 -13.14 -26.42
C ASP A 134 -29.88 -13.13 -27.53
N ALA A 135 -29.82 -14.21 -28.31
CA ALA A 135 -28.92 -14.34 -29.46
C ALA A 135 -29.18 -13.32 -30.58
N THR A 136 -30.36 -12.69 -30.58
CA THR A 136 -30.74 -11.62 -31.52
C THR A 136 -30.54 -10.22 -30.94
N GLY A 137 -30.15 -10.10 -29.66
CA GLY A 137 -29.96 -8.83 -28.98
C GLY A 137 -31.24 -8.23 -28.42
N ASN A 138 -32.31 -9.02 -28.30
CA ASN A 138 -33.59 -8.57 -27.79
C ASN A 138 -33.77 -9.01 -26.34
N PHE A 139 -34.58 -8.26 -25.59
CA PHE A 139 -35.08 -8.69 -24.30
C PHE A 139 -36.51 -8.18 -24.12
N GLN A 140 -37.28 -8.87 -23.27
CA GLN A 140 -38.59 -8.41 -22.83
C GLN A 140 -38.67 -8.58 -21.33
N LYS A 141 -39.12 -7.53 -20.64
CA LYS A 141 -39.30 -7.57 -19.19
C LYS A 141 -40.48 -6.74 -18.75
N ASP A 142 -41.33 -7.35 -17.92
CA ASP A 142 -42.43 -6.66 -17.28
C ASP A 142 -41.95 -5.97 -16.01
N VAL A 143 -42.27 -4.69 -15.89
CA VAL A 143 -41.88 -3.83 -14.78
C VAL A 143 -43.10 -3.03 -14.35
N THR A 144 -43.19 -2.71 -13.06
CA THR A 144 -44.25 -1.83 -12.54
C THR A 144 -43.73 -0.40 -12.44
N VAL A 145 -44.54 0.59 -12.84
CA VAL A 145 -44.19 2.00 -12.70
C VAL A 145 -43.90 2.30 -11.21
N PRO A 146 -42.67 2.71 -10.86
CA PRO A 146 -42.26 2.79 -9.48
C PRO A 146 -42.92 3.98 -8.76
N PRO A 147 -43.18 3.87 -7.43
CA PRO A 147 -43.73 4.98 -6.64
C PRO A 147 -42.78 6.17 -6.51
N SER A 148 -41.51 6.01 -6.91
CA SER A 148 -40.52 7.09 -6.99
C SER A 148 -40.66 7.96 -8.24
N ALA A 149 -41.58 7.64 -9.17
CA ALA A 149 -41.82 8.45 -10.36
C ALA A 149 -42.38 9.83 -9.94
N ARG A 150 -41.62 10.90 -10.21
CA ARG A 150 -41.95 12.29 -9.87
C ARG A 150 -41.65 13.20 -11.06
N GLY A 151 -42.58 14.11 -11.38
CA GLY A 151 -42.48 14.97 -12.57
C GLY A 151 -43.29 14.41 -13.76
N ASN A 152 -43.43 15.19 -14.83
CA ASN A 152 -44.31 14.83 -15.96
C ASN A 152 -43.62 13.91 -16.98
N ARG A 153 -42.31 14.12 -17.19
CA ARG A 153 -41.48 13.32 -18.11
C ARG A 153 -40.59 12.38 -17.31
N GLN A 154 -40.64 11.10 -17.66
CA GLN A 154 -39.81 10.04 -17.11
C GLN A 154 -39.09 9.36 -18.28
N THR A 155 -37.96 8.72 -18.01
CA THR A 155 -37.19 7.99 -19.02
C THR A 155 -36.86 6.60 -18.50
N VAL A 156 -37.16 5.58 -19.29
CA VAL A 156 -36.68 4.23 -19.05
C VAL A 156 -35.35 4.06 -19.77
N LYS A 157 -34.29 3.75 -19.03
CA LYS A 157 -32.93 3.60 -19.53
C LYS A 157 -32.49 2.15 -19.38
N ALA A 158 -32.13 1.51 -20.49
CA ALA A 158 -31.48 0.21 -20.47
C ALA A 158 -29.99 0.38 -20.73
N VAL A 159 -29.17 -0.10 -19.80
CA VAL A 159 -27.71 -0.08 -19.93
C VAL A 159 -27.23 -1.53 -20.05
N VAL A 160 -26.65 -1.87 -21.19
CA VAL A 160 -26.00 -3.17 -21.41
C VAL A 160 -24.51 -2.95 -21.36
N THR A 161 -23.79 -3.71 -20.51
CA THR A 161 -22.34 -3.59 -20.37
C THR A 161 -21.68 -4.91 -20.73
N TRP A 162 -20.69 -4.87 -21.62
CA TRP A 162 -19.92 -6.05 -21.99
C TRP A 162 -18.41 -5.75 -22.00
N PRO A 163 -17.57 -6.75 -21.71
CA PRO A 163 -16.14 -6.61 -21.89
C PRO A 163 -15.82 -6.63 -23.38
N GLU A 164 -15.12 -5.60 -23.86
CA GLU A 164 -14.66 -5.49 -25.24
C GLU A 164 -13.12 -5.39 -25.29
N GLY A 165 -12.51 -6.01 -26.30
CA GLY A 165 -11.08 -5.92 -26.56
C GLY A 165 -10.20 -6.98 -25.89
N PRO A 166 -8.87 -6.91 -26.10
CA PRO A 166 -7.90 -7.79 -25.46
C PRO A 166 -7.81 -7.52 -23.95
N LEU A 167 -7.22 -8.46 -23.20
CA LEU A 167 -6.86 -8.23 -21.80
C LEU A 167 -5.88 -7.05 -21.71
N GLN A 168 -6.22 -6.05 -20.90
CA GLN A 168 -5.38 -4.88 -20.62
C GLN A 168 -4.93 -4.92 -19.16
N ALA A 169 -3.80 -4.31 -18.85
CA ALA A 169 -3.38 -4.10 -17.47
C ALA A 169 -4.46 -3.29 -16.73
N SER A 170 -4.83 -3.72 -15.54
CA SER A 170 -5.78 -2.97 -14.72
C SER A 170 -5.22 -1.58 -14.38
N GLU A 171 -6.09 -0.59 -14.21
CA GLU A 171 -5.68 0.73 -13.70
C GLU A 171 -4.99 0.59 -12.33
N THR A 172 -5.49 -0.33 -11.50
CA THR A 172 -4.92 -0.76 -10.23
C THR A 172 -3.47 -1.22 -10.36
N LEU A 173 -3.14 -2.04 -11.36
CA LEU A 173 -1.79 -2.55 -11.58
C LEU A 173 -0.84 -1.42 -12.00
N LEU A 174 -1.27 -0.54 -12.89
CA LEU A 174 -0.47 0.60 -13.34
C LEU A 174 -0.18 1.57 -12.18
N LEU A 175 -1.20 1.89 -11.38
CA LEU A 175 -1.06 2.70 -10.17
C LEU A 175 -0.16 2.03 -9.13
N THR A 176 -0.29 0.71 -8.97
CA THR A 176 0.56 -0.08 -8.08
C THR A 176 2.03 0.00 -8.51
N ILE A 177 2.32 -0.19 -9.80
CA ILE A 177 3.69 -0.12 -10.32
C ILE A 177 4.27 1.28 -10.10
N ASP A 178 3.52 2.33 -10.43
CA ASP A 178 3.95 3.72 -10.23
C ASP A 178 4.29 3.99 -8.76
N LYS A 179 3.42 3.57 -7.83
CA LYS A 179 3.67 3.73 -6.39
C LYS A 179 4.75 2.82 -5.85
N MET A 180 4.97 1.65 -6.42
CA MET A 180 6.13 0.83 -6.09
C MET A 180 7.44 1.50 -6.51
N VAL A 181 7.46 2.13 -7.69
CA VAL A 181 8.62 2.92 -8.14
C VAL A 181 8.87 4.09 -7.20
N GLU A 182 7.82 4.85 -6.84
CA GLU A 182 7.89 5.91 -5.83
C GLU A 182 8.48 5.41 -4.50
N THR A 183 8.06 4.23 -4.05
CA THR A 183 8.54 3.57 -2.82
C THR A 183 10.04 3.25 -2.88
N LEU A 184 10.50 2.69 -4.02
CA LEU A 184 11.91 2.37 -4.24
C LEU A 184 12.80 3.62 -4.23
N PHE A 185 12.36 4.67 -4.93
CA PHE A 185 13.10 5.94 -4.99
C PHE A 185 13.06 6.69 -3.66
N LEU A 186 11.94 6.69 -2.95
CA LEU A 186 11.83 7.24 -1.61
C LEU A 186 12.84 6.60 -0.66
N ALA A 187 12.89 5.27 -0.64
CA ALA A 187 13.86 4.52 0.16
C ALA A 187 15.30 4.79 -0.29
N LEU A 188 15.55 4.91 -1.59
CA LEU A 188 16.87 5.21 -2.14
C LEU A 188 17.36 6.61 -1.72
N MET A 189 16.50 7.61 -1.83
CA MET A 189 16.80 8.99 -1.42
C MET A 189 17.07 9.05 0.08
N ALA A 190 16.21 8.44 0.90
CA ALA A 190 16.41 8.37 2.35
C ALA A 190 17.75 7.74 2.72
N THR A 191 18.11 6.65 2.05
CA THR A 191 19.37 5.95 2.30
C THR A 191 20.57 6.78 1.84
N THR A 192 20.49 7.41 0.66
CA THR A 192 21.53 8.29 0.14
C THR A 192 21.82 9.45 1.08
N PHE A 193 20.78 10.17 1.53
CA PHE A 193 20.94 11.24 2.52
C PHE A 193 21.54 10.73 3.83
N ALA A 194 21.12 9.55 4.27
CA ALA A 194 21.65 8.94 5.48
C ALA A 194 23.14 8.59 5.33
N ILE A 195 23.58 8.04 4.20
CA ILE A 195 24.98 7.68 3.94
C ILE A 195 25.87 8.93 3.96
N LEU A 196 25.45 10.01 3.30
CA LEU A 196 26.22 11.26 3.22
C LEU A 196 26.53 11.83 4.62
N ILE A 197 25.58 11.72 5.55
CA ILE A 197 25.75 12.17 6.93
C ILE A 197 26.44 11.08 7.78
N ALA A 198 26.16 9.80 7.50
CA ALA A 198 26.66 8.70 8.30
C ALA A 198 28.16 8.47 8.12
N ILE A 199 28.72 8.67 6.93
CA ILE A 199 30.17 8.52 6.68
C ILE A 199 30.99 9.43 7.61
N PRO A 200 30.84 10.77 7.59
CA PRO A 200 31.63 11.63 8.46
C PRO A 200 31.33 11.38 9.94
N LEU A 201 30.06 11.15 10.30
CA LEU A 201 29.68 10.95 11.70
C LEU A 201 30.17 9.59 12.25
N SER A 202 30.36 8.58 11.39
CA SER A 202 30.95 7.29 11.78
C SER A 202 32.41 7.39 12.16
N LEU A 203 33.19 8.25 11.49
CA LEU A 203 34.58 8.53 11.88
C LEU A 203 34.65 9.15 13.28
N LEU A 204 33.73 10.05 13.61
CA LEU A 204 33.61 10.66 14.95
C LEU A 204 33.06 9.69 16.01
N ALA A 205 32.31 8.67 15.58
CA ALA A 205 31.75 7.64 16.47
C ALA A 205 32.68 6.44 16.68
N SER A 206 33.85 6.41 16.04
CA SER A 206 34.80 5.29 16.09
C SER A 206 35.81 5.44 17.22
N ARG A 207 35.87 4.43 18.10
CA ARG A 207 36.72 4.45 19.29
C ARG A 207 38.21 4.54 18.97
N ASN A 208 38.69 3.79 17.98
CA ASN A 208 40.10 3.76 17.58
C ASN A 208 40.63 5.11 17.07
N LEU A 209 39.76 5.94 16.47
CA LEU A 209 40.15 7.26 15.96
C LEU A 209 40.03 8.38 16.99
N MET A 210 39.04 8.33 17.90
CA MET A 210 38.70 9.47 18.77
C MET A 210 39.22 9.37 20.21
N THR A 211 39.61 8.19 20.70
CA THR A 211 39.96 8.02 22.14
C THR A 211 41.40 8.44 22.47
N GLY A 212 42.18 8.90 21.48
CA GLY A 212 43.57 9.35 21.70
C GLY A 212 43.70 10.68 22.46
N ASN A 213 42.63 11.47 22.57
CA ASN A 213 42.66 12.78 23.24
C ASN A 213 41.38 13.04 24.05
N PHE A 214 41.44 13.90 25.08
CA PHE A 214 40.28 14.21 25.95
C PHE A 214 39.10 14.78 25.16
N LEU A 215 39.37 15.75 24.28
CA LEU A 215 38.36 16.34 23.38
C LEU A 215 37.71 15.30 22.46
N GLY A 216 38.49 14.39 21.89
CA GLY A 216 37.98 13.32 21.03
C GLY A 216 37.10 12.33 21.78
N THR A 217 37.47 12.00 23.02
CA THR A 217 36.68 11.13 23.90
C THR A 217 35.31 11.76 24.22
N LEU A 218 35.26 13.07 24.47
CA LEU A 218 34.01 13.79 24.71
C LEU A 218 33.10 13.82 23.46
N ILE A 219 33.67 14.07 22.28
CA ILE A 219 32.94 14.02 21.00
C ILE A 219 32.36 12.61 20.78
N TYR A 220 33.18 11.58 20.97
CA TYR A 220 32.76 10.17 20.83
C TYR A 220 31.53 9.85 21.70
N TYR A 221 31.57 10.17 23.00
CA TYR A 221 30.43 9.90 23.90
C TYR A 221 29.20 10.74 23.53
N SER A 222 29.39 11.99 23.14
CA SER A 222 28.29 12.87 22.73
C SER A 222 27.58 12.35 21.47
N VAL A 223 28.35 12.03 20.43
CA VAL A 223 27.82 11.48 19.17
C VAL A 223 27.09 10.16 19.43
N ARG A 224 27.72 9.23 20.17
CA ARG A 224 27.13 7.91 20.42
C ARG A 224 25.86 7.99 21.27
N THR A 225 25.79 8.91 22.22
CA THR A 225 24.59 9.14 23.03
C THR A 225 23.45 9.69 22.16
N THR A 226 23.72 10.71 21.34
CA THR A 226 22.72 11.28 20.42
C THR A 226 22.17 10.24 19.44
N LEU A 227 23.05 9.39 18.88
CA LEU A 227 22.62 8.33 17.95
C LEU A 227 21.78 7.24 18.64
N ASN A 228 22.10 6.91 19.90
CA ASN A 228 21.29 5.97 20.68
C ASN A 228 19.88 6.54 20.96
N LEU A 229 19.78 7.83 21.25
CA LEU A 229 18.49 8.51 21.40
C LEU A 229 17.71 8.49 20.09
N LEU A 230 18.35 8.84 18.97
CA LEU A 230 17.72 8.86 17.65
C LEU A 230 17.16 7.49 17.24
N ARG A 231 17.88 6.41 17.59
CA ARG A 231 17.46 5.02 17.35
C ARG A 231 16.36 4.53 18.27
N SER A 232 16.15 5.18 19.41
CA SER A 232 15.09 4.82 20.36
C SER A 232 13.71 5.23 19.86
N ILE A 233 13.66 6.17 18.91
CA ILE A 233 12.41 6.62 18.28
C ILE A 233 12.11 5.73 17.07
N GLU A 234 10.91 5.16 17.04
CA GLU A 234 10.45 4.34 15.93
C GLU A 234 10.24 5.18 14.64
N PRO A 235 10.57 4.66 13.45
CA PRO A 235 10.36 5.36 12.18
C PRO A 235 8.93 5.84 11.93
N LEU A 236 7.93 5.09 12.42
CA LEU A 236 6.52 5.46 12.31
C LEU A 236 6.24 6.77 13.06
N VAL A 237 6.76 6.91 14.29
CA VAL A 237 6.60 8.15 15.07
C VAL A 237 7.29 9.31 14.38
N MET A 238 8.51 9.09 13.86
CA MET A 238 9.19 10.12 13.05
C MET A 238 8.39 10.52 11.82
N ALA A 239 7.79 9.56 11.11
CA ALA A 239 6.96 9.84 9.95
C ALA A 239 5.77 10.74 10.30
N ILE A 240 5.08 10.48 11.41
CA ILE A 240 3.99 11.35 11.89
C ILE A 240 4.51 12.77 12.14
N LEU A 241 5.65 12.93 12.83
CA LEU A 241 6.23 14.25 13.10
C LEU A 241 6.62 15.00 11.81
N PHE A 242 7.23 14.31 10.85
CA PHE A 242 7.60 14.92 9.58
C PHE A 242 6.38 15.22 8.70
N VAL A 243 5.35 14.38 8.70
CA VAL A 243 4.09 14.67 7.99
C VAL A 243 3.42 15.92 8.57
N ILE A 244 3.42 16.10 9.89
CA ILE A 244 2.92 17.32 10.53
C ILE A 244 3.79 18.53 10.14
N TRP A 245 5.10 18.34 10.01
CA TRP A 245 6.03 19.44 9.75
C TRP A 245 6.06 19.90 8.28
N VAL A 246 6.18 18.97 7.33
CA VAL A 246 6.35 19.25 5.89
C VAL A 246 5.14 18.90 5.03
N GLY A 247 4.10 18.31 5.62
CA GLY A 247 2.90 17.86 4.93
C GLY A 247 2.92 16.39 4.54
N ILE A 248 1.74 15.89 4.13
CA ILE A 248 1.56 14.51 3.65
C ILE A 248 2.29 14.35 2.32
N GLY A 249 3.08 13.29 2.19
CA GLY A 249 3.71 12.91 0.92
C GLY A 249 5.07 12.23 1.05
N PRO A 250 5.70 11.90 -0.08
CA PRO A 250 6.96 11.14 -0.13
C PRO A 250 8.11 11.83 0.59
N PHE A 251 8.14 13.17 0.57
CA PHE A 251 9.20 13.94 1.20
C PHE A 251 9.24 13.74 2.72
N ALA A 252 8.09 13.68 3.40
CA ALA A 252 8.02 13.35 4.81
C ALA A 252 8.56 11.94 5.09
N GLY A 253 8.24 10.97 4.22
CA GLY A 253 8.76 9.62 4.29
C GLY A 253 10.28 9.56 4.13
N VAL A 254 10.85 10.32 3.18
CA VAL A 254 12.31 10.44 2.98
C VAL A 254 12.99 10.95 4.25
N LEU A 255 12.45 12.01 4.86
CA LEU A 255 13.01 12.59 6.09
C LEU A 255 12.95 11.61 7.26
N ALA A 256 11.79 10.98 7.46
CA ALA A 256 11.59 10.02 8.54
C ALA A 256 12.53 8.81 8.44
N LEU A 257 12.60 8.18 7.26
CA LEU A 257 13.51 7.07 7.01
C LEU A 257 14.96 7.50 7.03
N GLY A 258 15.28 8.67 6.47
CA GLY A 258 16.64 9.18 6.40
C GLY A 258 17.22 9.43 7.79
N VAL A 259 16.48 10.15 8.63
CA VAL A 259 16.90 10.46 10.00
C VAL A 259 17.09 9.18 10.84
N HIS A 260 16.14 8.24 10.77
CA HIS A 260 16.32 6.95 11.43
C HIS A 260 17.53 6.17 10.90
N SER A 261 17.73 6.19 9.57
CA SER A 261 18.81 5.48 8.90
C SER A 261 20.18 6.05 9.24
N ILE A 262 20.32 7.35 9.47
CA ILE A 262 21.57 7.97 9.95
C ILE A 262 22.01 7.30 11.24
N GLY A 263 21.12 7.24 12.23
CA GLY A 263 21.42 6.64 13.54
C GLY A 263 21.94 5.21 13.43
N ALA A 264 21.29 4.42 12.57
CA ALA A 264 21.64 3.02 12.41
C ALA A 264 22.90 2.80 11.55
N LEU A 265 23.08 3.54 10.45
CA LEU A 265 24.25 3.44 9.58
C LEU A 265 25.52 3.92 10.28
N VAL A 266 25.46 5.01 11.05
CA VAL A 266 26.63 5.51 11.79
C VAL A 266 27.16 4.44 12.73
N LYS A 267 26.28 3.75 13.46
CA LYS A 267 26.69 2.67 14.34
C LYS A 267 27.38 1.55 13.58
N LEU A 268 26.75 1.06 12.50
CA LEU A 268 27.28 -0.04 11.71
C LEU A 268 28.62 0.33 11.05
N PHE A 269 28.72 1.52 10.46
CA PHE A 269 29.96 2.04 9.87
C PHE A 269 31.06 2.22 10.91
N SER A 270 30.74 2.73 12.11
CA SER A 270 31.72 2.88 13.20
C SER A 270 32.27 1.53 13.67
N GLU A 271 31.45 0.48 13.69
CA GLU A 271 31.90 -0.87 14.05
C GLU A 271 32.85 -1.44 12.99
N GLN A 272 32.59 -1.18 11.71
CA GLN A 272 33.51 -1.57 10.63
C GLN A 272 34.85 -0.82 10.76
N ILE A 273 34.81 0.49 11.04
CA ILE A 273 36.02 1.29 11.27
C ILE A 273 36.78 0.78 12.51
N GLU A 274 36.08 0.43 13.60
CA GLU A 274 36.69 -0.13 14.81
C GLU A 274 37.34 -1.52 14.57
N SER A 275 36.97 -2.21 13.49
CA SER A 275 37.45 -3.56 13.15
C SER A 275 38.61 -3.61 12.14
N ILE A 276 39.08 -2.47 11.64
CA ILE A 276 40.18 -2.41 10.66
C ILE A 276 41.52 -2.88 11.24
N ASP A 277 42.43 -3.31 10.38
CA ASP A 277 43.83 -3.54 10.77
C ASP A 277 44.52 -2.21 11.07
N THR A 278 45.16 -2.12 12.24
CA THR A 278 45.88 -0.91 12.68
C THR A 278 47.23 -0.76 11.98
N GLY A 279 47.80 -1.82 11.41
CA GLY A 279 49.11 -1.79 10.75
C GLY A 279 49.23 -0.70 9.66
N PRO A 280 48.35 -0.66 8.65
CA PRO A 280 48.35 0.40 7.63
C PRO A 280 48.19 1.81 8.21
N VAL A 281 47.36 1.96 9.26
CA VAL A 281 47.09 3.24 9.93
C VAL A 281 48.34 3.75 10.66
N GLU A 282 49.02 2.87 11.39
CA GLU A 282 50.27 3.17 12.10
C GLU A 282 51.41 3.50 11.13
N ALA A 283 51.55 2.75 10.03
CA ALA A 283 52.57 2.97 9.02
C ALA A 283 52.43 4.36 8.36
N ILE A 284 51.22 4.76 7.98
CA ILE A 284 50.96 6.07 7.38
C ILE A 284 51.20 7.19 8.40
N THR A 285 50.80 6.98 9.65
CA THR A 285 51.02 7.94 10.75
C THR A 285 52.52 8.12 11.03
N ALA A 286 53.32 7.06 10.98
CA ALA A 286 54.76 7.09 11.23
C ALA A 286 55.55 7.93 10.20
N VAL A 287 55.03 8.08 8.98
CA VAL A 287 55.63 8.93 7.92
C VAL A 287 55.25 10.41 8.08
N GLY A 288 54.52 10.77 9.15
CA GLY A 288 54.12 12.15 9.45
C GLY A 288 52.87 12.62 8.69
N ALA A 289 52.05 11.69 8.20
CA ALA A 289 50.80 12.02 7.53
C ALA A 289 49.83 12.75 8.45
N ASN A 290 49.07 13.70 7.90
CA ASN A 290 48.03 14.39 8.67
C ASN A 290 46.81 13.47 8.94
N PRO A 291 45.94 13.79 9.91
CA PRO A 291 44.81 12.92 10.27
C PRO A 291 43.84 12.62 9.11
N ILE A 292 43.68 13.55 8.17
CA ILE A 292 42.82 13.36 6.98
C ILE A 292 43.47 12.34 6.03
N GLN A 293 44.78 12.43 5.82
CA GLN A 293 45.54 11.47 5.02
C GLN A 293 45.50 10.07 5.65
N VAL A 294 45.61 9.97 6.98
CA VAL A 294 45.47 8.69 7.69
C VAL A 294 44.09 8.08 7.45
N VAL A 295 43.02 8.88 7.49
CA VAL A 295 41.66 8.39 7.19
C VAL A 295 41.52 7.99 5.72
N VAL A 296 41.96 8.82 4.77
CA VAL A 296 41.77 8.59 3.33
C VAL A 296 42.60 7.41 2.82
N PHE A 297 43.83 7.24 3.30
CA PHE A 297 44.75 6.23 2.80
C PHE A 297 44.89 5.00 3.71
N GLY A 298 44.60 5.14 5.01
CA GLY A 298 44.70 4.04 5.98
C GLY A 298 43.37 3.37 6.31
N VAL A 299 42.30 4.16 6.44
CA VAL A 299 40.99 3.65 6.91
C VAL A 299 40.04 3.37 5.74
N LEU A 300 39.80 4.37 4.89
CA LEU A 300 38.79 4.32 3.84
C LEU A 300 38.94 3.11 2.87
N PRO A 301 40.16 2.74 2.43
CA PRO A 301 40.33 1.59 1.53
C PRO A 301 39.88 0.27 2.14
N GLN A 302 39.98 0.12 3.47
CA GLN A 302 39.59 -1.10 4.19
C GLN A 302 38.07 -1.20 4.39
N VAL A 303 37.37 -0.07 4.49
CA VAL A 303 35.94 -0.03 4.88
C VAL A 303 34.98 0.24 3.72
N ILE A 304 35.46 0.64 2.54
CA ILE A 304 34.60 1.04 1.41
C ILE A 304 33.66 -0.09 0.96
N LEU A 305 34.15 -1.32 0.87
CA LEU A 305 33.37 -2.49 0.48
C LEU A 305 32.31 -2.88 1.55
N PRO A 306 32.67 -3.02 2.84
CA PRO A 306 31.69 -3.18 3.90
C PRO A 306 30.64 -2.07 3.96
N PHE A 307 31.04 -0.81 3.75
CA PHE A 307 30.11 0.33 3.75
C PHE A 307 29.07 0.22 2.64
N LEU A 308 29.49 -0.17 1.43
CA LEU A 308 28.57 -0.41 0.32
C LEU A 308 27.59 -1.55 0.65
N ALA A 309 28.08 -2.67 1.19
CA ALA A 309 27.22 -3.80 1.55
C ALA A 309 26.16 -3.41 2.62
N LEU A 310 26.57 -2.66 3.64
CA LEU A 310 25.68 -2.15 4.69
C LEU A 310 24.70 -1.09 4.15
N SER A 311 25.11 -0.29 3.17
CA SER A 311 24.27 0.69 2.49
C SER A 311 23.14 0.02 1.70
N PHE A 312 23.45 -1.00 0.89
CA PHE A 312 22.45 -1.79 0.17
C PHE A 312 21.48 -2.50 1.12
N TYR A 313 22.01 -3.07 2.20
CA TYR A 313 21.19 -3.68 3.24
C TYR A 313 20.23 -2.68 3.89
N ARG A 314 20.70 -1.47 4.19
CA ARG A 314 19.85 -0.42 4.73
C ARG A 314 18.79 0.02 3.73
N TRP A 315 19.12 0.08 2.45
CA TRP A 315 18.17 0.41 1.40
C TRP A 315 17.02 -0.62 1.33
N ASP A 316 17.31 -1.93 1.36
CA ASP A 316 16.27 -2.97 1.44
C ASP A 316 15.36 -2.79 2.66
N ILE A 317 15.95 -2.57 3.85
CA ILE A 317 15.18 -2.30 5.07
C ILE A 317 14.28 -1.08 4.88
N ASN A 318 14.79 -0.01 4.28
CA ASN A 318 14.03 1.21 4.05
C ASN A 318 12.88 1.01 3.07
N VAL A 319 13.05 0.18 2.03
CA VAL A 319 11.94 -0.21 1.13
C VAL A 319 10.86 -0.94 1.92
N ARG A 320 11.22 -1.88 2.80
CA ARG A 320 10.25 -2.58 3.64
C ARG A 320 9.54 -1.65 4.61
N MET A 321 10.28 -0.80 5.32
CA MET A 321 9.75 0.14 6.31
C MET A 321 8.86 1.23 5.68
N SER A 322 9.14 1.61 4.43
CA SER A 322 8.34 2.62 3.72
C SER A 322 6.89 2.19 3.52
N THR A 323 6.59 0.88 3.46
CA THR A 323 5.22 0.38 3.37
C THR A 323 4.39 0.73 4.61
N ILE A 324 4.99 0.64 5.80
CA ILE A 324 4.35 1.00 7.07
C ILE A 324 4.27 2.52 7.20
N ILE A 325 5.32 3.25 6.81
CA ILE A 325 5.35 4.71 6.86
C ILE A 325 4.32 5.34 5.90
N GLY A 326 4.02 4.69 4.78
CA GLY A 326 2.94 5.12 3.88
C GLY A 326 1.57 5.18 4.56
N PHE A 327 1.31 4.34 5.58
CA PHE A 327 0.02 4.31 6.29
C PHE A 327 -0.23 5.58 7.09
N VAL A 328 0.84 6.24 7.55
CA VAL A 328 0.77 7.49 8.31
C VAL A 328 0.94 8.73 7.42
N GLY A 329 0.89 8.57 6.09
CA GLY A 329 0.99 9.68 5.15
C GLY A 329 2.40 9.93 4.60
N GLY A 330 3.35 9.02 4.80
CA GLY A 330 4.70 9.11 4.26
C GLY A 330 4.84 8.81 2.77
N GLY A 331 3.73 8.59 2.05
CA GLY A 331 3.70 8.34 0.60
C GLY A 331 3.97 6.89 0.20
N GLY A 332 4.23 6.66 -1.10
CA GLY A 332 4.53 5.35 -1.66
C GLY A 332 3.34 4.39 -1.70
N ILE A 333 3.64 3.10 -1.87
CA ILE A 333 2.65 2.03 -2.00
C ILE A 333 1.85 1.81 -0.72
N GLY A 334 2.47 2.07 0.43
CA GLY A 334 1.82 1.93 1.73
C GLY A 334 0.58 2.82 1.86
N PHE A 335 0.63 4.02 1.28
CA PHE A 335 -0.50 4.94 1.28
C PHE A 335 -1.69 4.39 0.47
N LEU A 336 -1.45 3.86 -0.74
CA LEU A 336 -2.51 3.24 -1.54
C LEU A 336 -3.06 1.97 -0.89
N LEU A 337 -2.18 1.13 -0.32
CA LEU A 337 -2.59 -0.07 0.38
C LEU A 337 -3.54 0.26 1.54
N GLN A 338 -3.18 1.26 2.35
CA GLN A 338 -4.04 1.74 3.44
C GLN A 338 -5.37 2.30 2.92
N GLN A 339 -5.35 3.03 1.81
CA GLN A 339 -6.56 3.56 1.18
C GLN A 339 -7.49 2.43 0.71
N TRP A 340 -6.99 1.42 0.01
CA TRP A 340 -7.80 0.29 -0.47
C TRP A 340 -8.38 -0.54 0.67
N ILE A 341 -7.60 -0.76 1.74
CA ILE A 341 -8.11 -1.42 2.94
C ILE A 341 -9.27 -0.62 3.57
N ASN A 342 -9.12 0.71 3.69
CA ASN A 342 -10.16 1.57 4.25
C ASN A 342 -11.42 1.65 3.38
N LEU A 343 -11.27 1.48 2.06
CA LEU A 343 -12.38 1.43 1.10
C LEU A 343 -12.99 0.03 0.92
N LEU A 344 -12.53 -0.97 1.69
CA LEU A 344 -12.95 -2.38 1.58
C LEU A 344 -12.69 -2.97 0.17
N GLN A 345 -11.69 -2.44 -0.54
CA GLN A 345 -11.27 -2.84 -1.89
C GLN A 345 -10.14 -3.87 -1.81
N TYR A 346 -10.48 -5.10 -1.40
CA TYR A 346 -9.48 -6.13 -1.08
C TYR A 346 -8.82 -6.75 -2.31
N ASN A 347 -9.46 -6.74 -3.49
CA ASN A 347 -8.81 -7.22 -4.72
C ASN A 347 -7.65 -6.28 -5.12
N GLU A 348 -7.85 -4.98 -4.97
CA GLU A 348 -6.87 -3.94 -5.24
C GLU A 348 -5.75 -3.96 -4.20
N ALA A 349 -6.09 -4.09 -2.91
CA ALA A 349 -5.13 -4.32 -1.83
C ALA A 349 -4.28 -5.58 -2.07
N GLY A 350 -4.89 -6.65 -2.60
CA GLY A 350 -4.20 -7.87 -3.01
C GLY A 350 -3.14 -7.62 -4.10
N THR A 351 -3.43 -6.75 -5.07
CA THR A 351 -2.46 -6.33 -6.10
C THR A 351 -1.25 -5.61 -5.49
N ALA A 352 -1.48 -4.64 -4.58
CA ALA A 352 -0.39 -3.98 -3.85
C ALA A 352 0.45 -4.97 -3.04
N LEU A 353 -0.21 -5.87 -2.29
CA LEU A 353 0.48 -6.85 -1.45
C LEU A 353 1.37 -7.78 -2.29
N LEU A 354 0.87 -8.27 -3.42
CA LEU A 354 1.63 -9.10 -4.34
C LEU A 354 2.83 -8.33 -4.93
N ALA A 355 2.64 -7.07 -5.32
CA ALA A 355 3.73 -6.23 -5.84
C ALA A 355 4.82 -5.97 -4.78
N ILE A 356 4.42 -5.65 -3.54
CA ILE A 356 5.35 -5.50 -2.41
C ILE A 356 6.14 -6.79 -2.19
N ALA A 357 5.47 -7.94 -2.14
CA ALA A 357 6.11 -9.23 -1.93
C ALA A 357 7.15 -9.54 -3.03
N ILE A 358 6.80 -9.35 -4.30
CA ILE A 358 7.71 -9.57 -5.43
C ILE A 358 8.95 -8.67 -5.32
N VAL A 359 8.76 -7.37 -5.07
CA VAL A 359 9.87 -6.42 -4.99
C VAL A 359 10.77 -6.73 -3.80
N VAL A 360 10.20 -7.00 -2.63
CA VAL A 360 10.97 -7.31 -1.41
C VAL A 360 11.75 -8.61 -1.57
N ILE A 361 11.16 -9.67 -2.14
CA ILE A 361 11.87 -10.93 -2.40
C ILE A 361 13.01 -10.70 -3.40
N THR A 362 12.77 -9.88 -4.43
CA THR A 362 13.80 -9.55 -5.44
C THR A 362 14.95 -8.77 -4.81
N LEU A 363 14.66 -7.79 -3.96
CA LEU A 363 15.68 -6.99 -3.27
C LEU A 363 16.49 -7.79 -2.26
N ASP A 364 15.84 -8.66 -1.49
CA ASP A 364 16.51 -9.51 -0.51
C ASP A 364 17.47 -10.49 -1.19
N THR A 365 17.02 -11.14 -2.27
CA THR A 365 17.87 -12.05 -3.06
C THR A 365 19.04 -11.33 -3.73
N LEU A 366 18.83 -10.10 -4.23
CA LEU A 366 19.90 -9.29 -4.80
C LEU A 366 20.92 -8.85 -3.73
N SER A 367 20.42 -8.39 -2.58
CA SER A 367 21.24 -7.94 -1.45
C SER A 367 22.07 -9.08 -0.87
N ALA A 368 21.52 -10.30 -0.79
CA ALA A 368 22.24 -11.49 -0.37
C ALA A 368 23.39 -11.85 -1.33
N LYS A 369 23.14 -11.80 -2.64
CA LYS A 369 24.16 -12.07 -3.67
C LYS A 369 25.30 -11.05 -3.64
N ILE A 370 24.97 -9.76 -3.55
CA ILE A 370 25.99 -8.69 -3.47
C ILE A 370 26.87 -8.89 -2.25
N ARG A 371 26.28 -9.20 -1.09
CA ARG A 371 27.04 -9.43 0.14
C ARG A 371 27.96 -10.63 0.05
N ALA A 372 27.48 -11.74 -0.52
CA ALA A 372 28.29 -12.95 -0.70
C ALA A 372 29.52 -12.71 -1.59
N HIS A 373 29.41 -11.85 -2.61
CA HIS A 373 30.51 -11.52 -3.51
C HIS A 373 31.52 -10.54 -2.92
N ILE A 374 31.14 -9.77 -1.90
CA ILE A 374 32.02 -8.83 -1.20
C ILE A 374 32.78 -9.50 -0.04
N SER A 375 32.21 -10.56 0.54
CA SER A 375 32.83 -11.34 1.62
C SER A 375 33.75 -12.47 1.15
N ALA A 376 33.73 -12.78 -0.15
CA ALA A 376 34.61 -13.76 -0.80
C ALA A 376 35.77 -13.02 -1.46
#